data_AF-A0A397S8U2-F1
#
_entry.id   AF-A0A397S8U2-F1
#
_cell.length_a   1.000
_cell.length_b   1.000
_cell.length_c   1.000
_cell.angle_alpha   90.00
_cell.angle_beta   90.00
_cell.angle_gamma   90.00
#
_symmetry.space_group_name_H-M   'P 1'
#
loop_
_entity.id
_entity.type
_entity.pdbx_description
1 polymer ?
#
loop_
_entity_poly.entity_id
_entity_poly.type
_entity_poly.pdbx_seq_one_letter_code
_entity_poly.pdbx_strand_id
1 'polypeptide(L)'
;MNLEPADWYIGTNIDKQKAFELYQKAANLGDSIAQYNLALMYEKGDEIKKDKNQAIYWYEKSAEQGDKYAQNKIKNLKKKEIS
;
A
#
# COMPACT_ATOMS: atom_id res chain seq x y z
N MET A 1 45.72 -3.27 -11.45
CA MET A 1 44.52 -4.13 -11.35
C MET A 1 43.67 -3.50 -10.26
N ASN A 2 42.74 -2.63 -10.66
CA ASN A 2 41.88 -1.93 -9.72
C ASN A 2 40.66 -2.81 -9.50
N LEU A 3 40.52 -3.33 -8.30
CA LEU A 3 39.32 -4.05 -7.90
C LEU A 3 38.21 -3.00 -7.76
N GLU A 4 37.27 -3.01 -8.70
CA GLU A 4 35.99 -2.32 -8.56
C GLU A 4 35.38 -2.75 -7.21
N PRO A 5 34.91 -1.83 -6.35
CA PRO A 5 34.13 -2.22 -5.19
C PRO A 5 32.89 -2.94 -5.72
N ALA A 6 32.78 -4.24 -5.43
CA ALA A 6 31.56 -4.98 -5.68
C ALA A 6 30.44 -4.23 -4.95
N ASP A 7 29.53 -3.62 -5.70
CA ASP A 7 28.30 -3.07 -5.17
C ASP A 7 27.45 -4.23 -4.63
N TRP A 8 27.77 -4.71 -3.42
CA TRP A 8 26.84 -5.45 -2.59
C TRP A 8 25.80 -4.44 -2.10
N TYR A 9 24.96 -3.98 -3.03
CA TYR A 9 23.74 -3.26 -2.73
C TYR A 9 22.83 -4.24 -1.99
N ILE A 10 23.04 -4.37 -0.68
CA ILE A 10 22.25 -5.17 0.24
C ILE A 10 20.84 -4.59 0.31
N GLY A 11 19.97 -5.07 -0.58
CA GLY A 11 18.74 -5.75 -0.19
C GLY A 11 17.69 -4.98 0.60
N THR A 12 17.59 -3.66 0.52
CA THR A 12 16.50 -2.91 1.20
C THR A 12 15.32 -2.56 0.30
N ASN A 13 15.53 -2.47 -1.02
CA ASN A 13 14.50 -2.10 -2.00
C ASN A 13 13.65 -3.31 -2.48
N ILE A 14 14.09 -4.54 -2.15
CA ILE A 14 13.48 -5.78 -2.65
C ILE A 14 12.18 -6.15 -1.92
N ASP A 15 11.89 -5.56 -0.76
CA ASP A 15 10.78 -6.01 0.07
C ASP A 15 9.45 -5.28 -0.24
N LYS A 16 9.44 -3.97 -0.49
CA LYS A 16 8.16 -3.26 -0.69
C LYS A 16 7.53 -3.53 -2.05
N GLN A 17 8.31 -3.67 -3.14
CA GLN A 17 7.73 -4.05 -4.43
C GLN A 17 7.12 -5.45 -4.38
N LYS A 18 7.80 -6.41 -3.74
CA LYS A 18 7.27 -7.77 -3.55
C LYS A 18 6.05 -7.79 -2.63
N ALA A 19 6.08 -7.04 -1.53
CA ALA A 19 4.93 -6.88 -0.66
C ALA A 19 3.74 -6.29 -1.41
N PHE A 20 3.97 -5.28 -2.27
CA PHE A 20 2.94 -4.69 -3.11
C PHE A 20 2.31 -5.74 -4.03
N GLU A 21 3.10 -6.56 -4.72
CA GLU A 21 2.58 -7.63 -5.58
C GLU A 21 1.78 -8.68 -4.81
N LEU A 22 2.25 -9.08 -3.62
CA LEU A 22 1.56 -10.05 -2.77
C LEU A 22 0.23 -9.50 -2.26
N TYR A 23 0.23 -8.26 -1.75
CA TYR A 23 -1.00 -7.59 -1.33
C TYR A 23 -1.94 -7.36 -2.51
N GLN A 24 -1.44 -7.04 -3.69
CA GLN A 24 -2.28 -6.91 -4.88
C GLN A 24 -2.99 -8.21 -5.23
N LYS A 25 -2.29 -9.34 -5.19
CA LYS A 25 -2.87 -10.67 -5.43
C LYS A 25 -3.93 -11.01 -4.37
N ALA A 26 -3.60 -10.87 -3.09
CA ALA A 26 -4.53 -11.18 -2.01
C ALA A 26 -5.74 -10.23 -1.99
N ALA A 27 -5.54 -8.94 -2.26
CA ALA A 27 -6.60 -7.95 -2.35
C ALA A 27 -7.57 -8.24 -3.50
N ASN A 28 -7.04 -8.69 -4.65
CA ASN A 28 -7.86 -9.14 -5.79
C ASN A 28 -8.65 -10.41 -5.49
N LEU A 29 -8.20 -11.25 -4.54
CA LEU A 29 -8.93 -12.41 -4.04
C LEU A 29 -9.95 -12.05 -2.96
N GLY A 30 -10.08 -10.76 -2.61
CA GLY A 30 -11.06 -10.28 -1.64
C GLY A 30 -10.55 -10.18 -0.20
N ASP A 31 -9.27 -10.44 0.07
CA ASP A 31 -8.75 -10.35 1.45
C ASP A 31 -8.77 -8.89 1.96
N SER A 32 -9.58 -8.62 2.99
CA SER A 32 -9.80 -7.26 3.50
C SER A 32 -8.55 -6.64 4.11
N ILE A 33 -7.68 -7.46 4.73
CA ILE A 33 -6.42 -7.02 5.34
C ILE A 33 -5.42 -6.61 4.25
N ALA A 34 -5.32 -7.40 3.19
CA ALA A 34 -4.50 -7.12 2.03
C ALA A 34 -4.98 -5.85 1.30
N GLN A 35 -6.29 -5.67 1.15
CA GLN A 35 -6.86 -4.43 0.59
C GLN A 35 -6.46 -3.21 1.44
N TYR A 36 -6.55 -3.30 2.78
CA TYR A 36 -6.11 -2.22 3.66
C TYR A 36 -4.61 -1.91 3.53
N ASN A 37 -3.76 -2.94 3.50
CA ASN A 37 -2.32 -2.78 3.35
C ASN A 37 -1.93 -2.22 1.99
N LEU A 38 -2.58 -2.67 0.92
CA LEU A 38 -2.38 -2.14 -0.43
C LEU A 38 -2.77 -0.65 -0.50
N ALA A 39 -3.88 -0.27 0.13
CA ALA A 39 -4.28 1.12 0.25
C ALA A 39 -3.24 1.99 0.97
N LEU A 40 -2.66 1.49 2.07
CA LEU A 40 -1.58 2.15 2.80
C LEU A 40 -0.34 2.36 1.93
N MET A 41 0.01 1.38 1.08
CA MET A 41 1.17 1.47 0.20
C MET A 41 0.99 2.56 -0.85
N TYR A 42 -0.20 2.64 -1.47
CA TYR A 42 -0.55 3.73 -2.40
C TYR A 42 -0.61 5.10 -1.72
N GLU A 43 -0.99 5.18 -0.44
CA GLU A 43 -1.05 6.45 0.31
C GLU A 43 0.34 7.00 0.64
N LYS A 44 1.26 6.12 1.10
CA LYS A 44 2.62 6.50 1.49
C LYS A 44 3.47 6.84 0.26
N GLY A 45 3.53 5.90 -0.68
CA GLY A 45 4.21 6.09 -1.96
C GLY A 45 5.74 6.16 -1.90
N ASP A 46 6.36 5.56 -0.87
CA ASP A 46 7.81 5.69 -0.64
C ASP A 46 8.67 4.91 -1.65
N GLU A 47 8.11 3.87 -2.29
CA GLU A 47 8.74 3.07 -3.37
C GLU A 47 7.75 2.63 -4.45
N ILE A 48 6.44 2.73 -4.15
CA ILE A 48 5.35 2.60 -5.11
C ILE A 48 4.91 4.01 -5.46
N LYS A 49 4.50 4.25 -6.71
CA LYS A 49 3.95 5.56 -7.07
C LYS A 49 2.74 5.87 -6.17
N LYS A 50 2.83 6.98 -5.43
CA LYS A 50 1.71 7.49 -4.64
C LYS A 50 0.49 7.70 -5.52
N ASP A 51 -0.64 7.13 -5.11
CA ASP A 51 -1.92 7.31 -5.81
C ASP A 51 -3.05 7.35 -4.79
N LYS A 52 -3.57 8.57 -4.56
CA LYS A 52 -4.65 8.77 -3.59
C LYS A 52 -5.95 8.10 -4.03
N ASN A 53 -6.23 8.03 -5.33
CA ASN A 53 -7.47 7.45 -5.83
C ASN A 53 -7.45 5.92 -5.65
N GLN A 54 -6.30 5.29 -5.94
CA GLN A 54 -6.11 3.87 -5.65
C GLN A 54 -6.16 3.58 -4.15
N ALA A 55 -5.54 4.42 -3.32
CA ALA A 55 -5.63 4.26 -1.87
C ALA A 55 -7.09 4.31 -1.37
N ILE A 56 -7.87 5.29 -1.82
CA ILE A 56 -9.30 5.41 -1.44
C ILE A 56 -10.08 4.17 -1.91
N TYR A 57 -9.92 3.76 -3.15
CA TYR A 57 -10.59 2.57 -3.71
C TYR A 57 -10.36 1.32 -2.86
N TRP A 58 -9.10 1.04 -2.51
CA TRP A 58 -8.76 -0.15 -1.72
C TRP A 58 -9.19 -0.03 -0.25
N TYR A 59 -9.15 1.17 0.34
CA TYR A 59 -9.74 1.39 1.65
C TYR A 59 -11.25 1.14 1.63
N GLU A 60 -11.97 1.63 0.61
CA GLU A 60 -13.42 1.41 0.47
C GLU A 60 -13.77 -0.07 0.37
N LYS A 61 -13.04 -0.83 -0.45
CA LYS A 61 -13.21 -2.29 -0.55
C LYS A 61 -12.99 -3.00 0.78
N SER A 62 -11.94 -2.63 1.52
CA SER A 62 -11.65 -3.21 2.84
C SER A 62 -12.74 -2.84 3.87
N ALA A 63 -13.21 -1.59 3.84
CA ALA A 63 -14.25 -1.09 4.74
C ALA A 63 -15.64 -1.70 4.48
N GLU A 64 -15.99 -1.95 3.21
CA GLU A 64 -17.19 -2.68 2.78
C GLU A 64 -17.25 -4.08 3.42
N GLN A 65 -16.09 -4.69 3.68
CA GLN A 65 -15.95 -6.00 4.31
C GLN A 65 -15.88 -5.95 5.84
N GLY A 66 -16.04 -4.77 6.45
CA GLY A 66 -16.07 -4.62 7.91
C GLY A 66 -14.72 -4.32 8.56
N ASP A 67 -13.66 -4.05 7.80
CA ASP A 67 -12.37 -3.66 8.38
C ASP A 67 -12.48 -2.29 9.07
N LYS A 68 -12.32 -2.29 10.40
CA LYS A 68 -12.48 -1.09 11.24
C LYS A 68 -11.40 -0.05 10.98
N TYR A 69 -10.20 -0.46 10.59
CA TYR A 69 -9.11 0.47 10.30
C TYR A 69 -9.38 1.21 8.99
N ALA A 70 -9.85 0.49 7.96
CA ALA A 70 -10.27 1.06 6.69
C ALA A 70 -11.47 2.01 6.85
N GLN A 71 -12.49 1.61 7.63
CA GLN A 71 -13.66 2.46 7.92
C GLN A 71 -13.25 3.77 8.59
N ASN A 72 -12.39 3.71 9.61
CA ASN A 72 -11.87 4.89 10.30
C ASN A 72 -11.04 5.77 9.35
N LYS A 73 -10.26 5.16 8.45
CA LYS A 73 -9.47 5.88 7.46
C LYS A 73 -10.35 6.68 6.49
N ILE A 74 -11.35 6.05 5.88
CA ILE A 74 -12.29 6.72 4.96
C ILE A 74 -13.06 7.84 5.67
N LYS A 75 -13.50 7.59 6.92
CA LYS A 75 -14.18 8.62 7.72
C LYS A 75 -13.30 9.86 7.90
N ASN A 76 -12.01 9.67 8.14
CA ASN A 76 -11.06 10.76 8.26
C ASN A 76 -10.76 11.45 6.92
N LEU A 77 -10.74 10.70 5.81
CA LEU A 77 -10.58 11.27 4.46
C LEU A 77 -11.78 12.15 4.09
N LYS A 78 -13.01 11.64 4.25
CA LYS A 78 -14.25 12.39 3.99
C LYS A 78 -14.37 13.65 4.86
N LYS A 79 -13.94 13.58 6.12
CA LYS A 79 -13.91 14.77 7.00
C LYS A 79 -12.96 15.86 6.51
N LYS A 80 -11.81 15.51 5.94
CA LYS A 80 -10.83 16.47 5.42
C LYS A 80 -11.30 17.16 4.14
N GLU A 81 -12.22 16.56 3.38
CA GLU A 81 -12.77 17.15 2.16
C GLU A 81 -13.84 18.22 2.45
N ILE A 82 -14.38 18.24 3.67
CA ILE A 82 -15.49 19.12 4.09
C ILE A 82 -14.99 20.27 5.00
N SER A 83 -13.70 20.24 5.41
CA SER A 83 -13.04 21.25 6.24
C SER A 83 -12.22 22.22 5.39
#